data_AF-A0A8D9DT14-F1
#
_entry.id   AF-A0A8D9DT14-F1
#
_cell.length_a   1.000
_cell.length_b   1.000
_cell.length_c   1.000
_cell.angle_alpha   90.00
_cell.angle_beta   90.00
_cell.angle_gamma   90.00
#
_symmetry.space_group_name_H-M   'P 1'
#
loop_
_entity.id
_entity.type
_entity.pdbx_description
1 polymer ?
#
loop_
_entity_poly.entity_id
_entity_poly.type
_entity_poly.pdbx_seq_one_letter_code
_entity_poly.pdbx_strand_id
1 'polypeptide(L)'
;DPGGNLVCLPCECNGNVDVNAVGNCNTTTGECIKCIYNTGGVQCDSCLSGFYGEPLALAKGDCKPCLCYTPGTLEAENFTPVCEQLTGQCGCNPHVVGTNCDQCEVGHFNIRSGHIQPS
;
A
#
# COMPACT_ATOMS: atom_id res chain seq x y z
N ASP A 1 -19.99 -32.49 15.57
CA ASP A 1 -19.83 -31.37 16.50
C ASP A 1 -18.52 -30.66 16.14
N PRO A 2 -18.52 -29.42 15.60
CA PRO A 2 -17.27 -28.77 15.27
C PRO A 2 -17.11 -27.43 16.01
N GLY A 3 -16.68 -27.52 17.27
CA GLY A 3 -15.36 -27.00 17.65
C GLY A 3 -15.14 -25.49 17.61
N GLY A 4 -16.11 -24.68 18.01
CA GLY A 4 -15.85 -23.29 18.37
C GLY A 4 -14.93 -23.23 19.59
N ASN A 5 -13.71 -22.74 19.41
CA ASN A 5 -12.71 -22.63 20.47
C ASN A 5 -13.25 -21.76 21.62
N LEU A 6 -13.55 -22.36 22.79
CA LEU A 6 -14.01 -21.63 24.00
C LEU A 6 -12.88 -20.86 24.71
N VAL A 7 -11.68 -20.84 24.13
CA VAL A 7 -10.50 -20.19 24.68
C VAL A 7 -10.21 -18.91 23.91
N CYS A 8 -9.96 -17.82 24.63
CA CYS A 8 -9.49 -16.58 24.02
C CYS A 8 -8.09 -16.80 23.42
N LEU A 9 -7.94 -16.54 22.13
CA LEU A 9 -6.66 -16.57 21.44
C LEU A 9 -6.07 -15.16 21.35
N PRO A 10 -4.74 -15.00 21.40
CA PRO A 10 -4.10 -13.72 21.10
C PRO A 10 -4.33 -13.35 19.63
N CYS A 11 -4.39 -12.05 19.35
CA CYS A 11 -4.47 -11.55 17.98
C CYS A 11 -3.07 -11.54 17.34
N GLU A 12 -2.97 -12.13 16.15
CA GLU A 12 -1.73 -12.22 15.39
C GLU A 12 -1.66 -11.07 14.38
N CYS A 13 -1.11 -9.93 14.81
CA CYS A 13 -1.00 -8.71 14.00
C CYS A 13 0.40 -8.46 13.44
N ASN A 14 1.22 -9.51 13.31
CA ASN A 14 2.59 -9.45 12.78
C ASN A 14 3.51 -8.39 13.42
N GLY A 15 3.26 -8.02 14.69
CA GLY A 15 4.00 -6.96 15.37
C GLY A 15 3.74 -5.54 14.84
N ASN A 16 2.81 -5.39 13.90
CA ASN A 16 2.45 -4.13 13.25
C ASN A 16 1.27 -3.44 13.96
N VAL A 17 1.22 -3.48 15.30
CA VAL A 17 0.28 -2.72 16.14
C VAL A 17 1.02 -2.13 17.34
N ASP A 18 0.53 -1.01 17.88
CA ASP A 18 1.04 -0.51 19.17
C ASP A 18 0.49 -1.38 20.30
N VAL A 19 1.36 -2.17 20.93
CA VAL A 19 0.99 -3.08 22.04
C VAL A 19 0.34 -2.38 23.24
N ASN A 20 0.48 -1.06 23.37
CA ASN A 20 -0.13 -0.29 24.46
C ASN A 20 -1.51 0.27 24.09
N ALA A 21 -1.90 0.21 22.82
CA ALA A 21 -3.19 0.70 22.38
C ALA A 21 -4.31 -0.30 22.71
N VAL A 22 -5.39 0.21 23.31
CA VAL A 22 -6.60 -0.58 23.59
C VAL A 22 -7.39 -0.80 22.29
N GLY A 23 -7.92 -2.01 22.10
CA GLY A 23 -8.77 -2.35 20.96
C GLY A 23 -8.00 -2.44 19.65
N ASN A 24 -6.83 -3.08 19.67
CA ASN A 24 -6.03 -3.34 18.47
C ASN A 24 -6.64 -4.38 17.54
N CYS A 25 -7.54 -5.24 18.04
CA CYS A 25 -8.20 -6.25 17.23
C CYS A 25 -9.67 -6.42 17.60
N ASN A 26 -10.44 -6.91 16.63
CA ASN A 26 -11.83 -7.26 16.77
C ASN A 26 -11.96 -8.54 17.61
N THR A 27 -12.68 -8.47 18.72
CA THR A 27 -12.82 -9.59 19.67
C THR A 27 -13.63 -10.78 19.13
N THR A 28 -14.35 -10.59 18.02
CA THR A 28 -15.19 -11.61 17.39
C THR A 28 -14.47 -12.26 16.20
N THR A 29 -13.75 -11.48 15.39
CA THR A 29 -13.12 -11.98 14.15
C THR A 29 -11.61 -12.20 14.28
N GLY A 30 -10.95 -11.59 15.27
CA GLY A 30 -9.49 -11.57 15.41
C GLY A 30 -8.78 -10.56 14.49
N GLU A 31 -9.52 -9.83 13.65
CA GLU A 31 -8.96 -8.84 12.72
C GLU A 31 -8.29 -7.68 13.45
N CYS A 32 -7.08 -7.33 13.02
CA CYS A 32 -6.33 -6.19 13.52
C CYS A 32 -6.91 -4.88 12.96
N ILE A 33 -7.33 -3.99 13.84
CA ILE A 33 -8.07 -2.76 13.51
C ILE A 33 -7.14 -1.55 13.39
N LYS A 34 -6.00 -1.56 14.10
CA LYS A 34 -5.10 -0.41 14.25
C LYS A 34 -3.69 -0.72 13.78
N CYS A 35 -3.57 -1.22 12.55
CA CYS A 35 -2.29 -1.48 11.93
C CYS A 35 -1.45 -0.19 11.83
N ILE A 36 -0.16 -0.30 12.14
CA ILE A 36 0.82 0.79 12.02
C ILE A 36 1.74 0.57 10.82
N TYR A 37 2.65 1.51 10.58
CA TYR A 37 3.64 1.46 9.51
C TYR A 37 3.09 1.32 8.08
N ASN A 38 1.89 1.86 7.84
CA ASN A 38 1.18 1.78 6.56
C ASN A 38 0.86 0.34 6.11
N THR A 39 0.76 -0.56 7.07
CA THR A 39 0.27 -1.92 6.86
C THR A 39 -1.25 -2.00 7.06
N GLY A 40 -1.86 -3.02 6.49
CA GLY A 40 -3.29 -3.33 6.58
C GLY A 40 -3.53 -4.83 6.38
N GLY A 41 -4.78 -5.20 6.11
CA GLY A 41 -5.19 -6.60 6.08
C GLY A 41 -5.51 -7.13 7.48
N VAL A 42 -6.08 -8.35 7.53
CA VAL A 42 -6.61 -8.94 8.76
C VAL A 42 -5.55 -9.07 9.84
N GLN A 43 -4.28 -9.25 9.43
CA GLN A 43 -3.15 -9.46 10.32
C GLN A 43 -2.08 -8.38 10.19
N CYS A 44 -2.40 -7.22 9.59
CA CYS A 44 -1.41 -6.19 9.25
C CYS A 44 -0.28 -6.74 8.35
N ASP A 45 -0.66 -7.60 7.39
CA ASP A 45 0.17 -8.41 6.50
C ASP A 45 0.11 -7.97 5.02
N SER A 46 -0.60 -6.88 4.73
CA SER A 46 -0.57 -6.19 3.44
C SER A 46 -0.09 -4.74 3.63
N CYS A 47 0.30 -4.08 2.55
CA CYS A 47 0.35 -2.61 2.59
C CYS A 47 -1.06 -2.03 2.46
N LEU A 48 -1.28 -0.83 3.01
CA LEU A 48 -2.53 -0.10 2.80
C LEU A 48 -2.68 0.32 1.34
N SER A 49 -3.92 0.55 0.89
CA SER A 49 -4.17 1.19 -0.41
C SER A 49 -3.40 2.50 -0.53
N GLY A 50 -2.72 2.69 -1.66
CA GLY A 50 -1.81 3.82 -1.88
C GLY A 50 -0.39 3.62 -1.33
N PHE A 51 -0.08 2.42 -0.84
CA PHE A 51 1.26 1.98 -0.48
C PHE A 51 1.60 0.66 -1.18
N TYR A 52 2.89 0.40 -1.34
CA TYR A 52 3.43 -0.82 -1.94
C TYR A 52 4.69 -1.28 -1.21
N GLY A 53 5.04 -2.56 -1.37
CA GLY A 53 6.24 -3.19 -0.84
C GLY A 53 5.92 -4.45 -0.05
N GLU A 54 6.90 -4.87 0.75
CA GLU A 54 6.82 -6.09 1.56
C GLU A 54 6.53 -5.72 3.02
N PRO A 55 5.29 -5.90 3.53
CA PRO A 55 4.87 -5.42 4.84
C PRO A 55 5.58 -6.11 6.02
N LEU A 56 6.20 -7.27 5.77
CA LEU A 56 6.89 -8.08 6.79
C LEU A 56 8.42 -8.16 6.57
N ALA A 57 8.96 -7.49 5.54
CA ALA A 57 10.39 -7.58 5.23
C ALA A 57 11.28 -6.87 6.27
N LEU A 58 10.74 -5.89 6.99
CA LEU A 58 11.44 -5.12 8.02
C LEU A 58 10.59 -5.08 9.30
N ALA A 59 11.23 -4.80 10.45
CA ALA A 59 10.54 -4.70 11.75
C ALA A 59 9.44 -3.62 11.80
N LYS A 60 9.48 -2.65 10.87
CA LYS A 60 8.45 -1.62 10.70
C LYS A 60 7.78 -1.71 9.32
N GLY A 61 7.80 -2.89 8.69
CA GLY A 61 7.41 -3.08 7.29
C GLY A 61 8.25 -2.28 6.28
N ASP A 62 8.06 -2.58 5.00
CA ASP A 62 8.64 -1.84 3.87
C ASP A 62 7.55 -1.23 2.97
N CYS A 63 6.43 -0.79 3.58
CA CYS A 63 5.32 -0.16 2.86
C CYS A 63 5.64 1.30 2.53
N LYS A 64 5.97 1.54 1.26
CA LYS A 64 6.32 2.85 0.67
C LYS A 64 5.09 3.47 -0.01
N PRO A 65 4.90 4.79 0.04
CA PRO A 65 3.78 5.43 -0.64
C PRO A 65 3.91 5.26 -2.16
N CYS A 66 2.79 5.05 -2.84
CA CYS A 66 2.71 5.15 -4.29
C CYS A 66 3.06 6.58 -4.72
N LEU A 67 3.95 6.71 -5.70
CA LEU A 67 4.40 8.02 -6.21
C LEU A 67 3.86 8.27 -7.63
N CYS A 68 2.65 7.80 -7.91
CA CYS A 68 2.05 7.95 -9.24
C CYS A 68 1.89 9.40 -9.62
N TYR A 69 2.46 9.74 -10.75
CA TYR A 69 2.46 11.07 -11.28
C TYR A 69 1.12 11.32 -12.00
N THR A 70 0.29 12.19 -11.42
CA THR A 70 -1.14 12.33 -11.79
C THR A 70 -1.38 12.56 -13.28
N PRO A 71 -0.68 13.48 -13.99
CA PRO A 71 -0.95 13.69 -15.41
C PRO A 71 -0.64 12.49 -16.32
N GLY A 72 0.23 11.58 -15.87
CA GLY A 72 0.65 10.39 -16.63
C GLY A 72 -0.05 9.10 -16.21
N THR A 73 -0.88 9.14 -15.17
CA THR A 73 -1.54 7.96 -14.58
C THR A 73 -3.00 7.91 -15.01
N LEU A 74 -3.52 6.71 -15.28
CA LEU A 74 -4.95 6.43 -15.46
C LEU A 74 -5.70 6.84 -14.20
N GLU A 75 -6.94 7.36 -14.33
CA GLU A 75 -7.69 8.00 -13.24
C GLU A 75 -7.50 7.32 -11.87
N ALA A 76 -6.95 8.08 -10.92
CA ALA A 76 -6.74 7.63 -9.56
C ALA A 76 -8.10 7.55 -8.84
N GLU A 77 -8.51 6.35 -8.39
CA GLU A 77 -9.71 6.12 -7.58
C GLU A 77 -9.77 7.13 -6.43
N ASN A 78 -10.82 7.96 -6.39
CA ASN A 78 -11.02 9.00 -5.37
C ASN A 78 -9.79 9.91 -5.11
N PHE A 79 -9.04 10.25 -6.16
CA PHE A 79 -7.82 11.08 -6.11
C PHE A 79 -6.66 10.48 -5.29
N THR A 80 -6.73 9.22 -4.90
CA THR A 80 -5.64 8.53 -4.18
C THR A 80 -4.75 7.80 -5.18
N PRO A 81 -3.44 8.08 -5.25
CA PRO A 81 -2.53 7.34 -6.12
C PRO A 81 -2.55 5.85 -5.73
N VAL A 82 -3.10 4.99 -6.58
CA VAL A 82 -3.07 3.53 -6.39
C VAL A 82 -2.07 2.94 -7.37
N CYS A 83 -1.14 2.14 -6.84
CA CYS A 83 -0.13 1.42 -7.59
C CYS A 83 -0.18 -0.06 -7.24
N GLU A 84 0.48 -0.88 -8.05
CA GLU A 84 0.62 -2.32 -7.80
C GLU A 84 1.35 -2.55 -6.47
N GLN A 85 0.77 -3.40 -5.61
CA GLN A 85 1.12 -3.49 -4.20
C GLN A 85 2.53 -4.01 -3.92
N LEU A 86 3.19 -4.71 -4.84
CA LEU A 86 4.53 -5.23 -4.62
C LEU A 86 5.62 -4.35 -5.24
N THR A 87 5.40 -3.92 -6.47
CA THR A 87 6.39 -3.24 -7.32
C THR A 87 6.26 -1.73 -7.30
N GLY A 88 5.11 -1.21 -6.89
CA GLY A 88 4.80 0.21 -6.95
C GLY A 88 4.45 0.71 -8.35
N GLN A 89 4.27 -0.19 -9.33
CA GLN A 89 3.94 0.19 -10.70
C GLN A 89 2.57 0.84 -10.77
N CYS A 90 2.55 2.09 -11.22
CA CYS A 90 1.33 2.84 -11.48
C CYS A 90 0.72 2.45 -12.84
N GLY A 91 -0.60 2.58 -12.97
CA GLY A 91 -1.29 2.39 -14.24
C GLY A 91 -1.06 3.58 -15.16
N CYS A 92 -0.15 3.46 -16.13
CA CYS A 92 0.22 4.59 -16.99
C CYS A 92 -0.76 4.82 -18.15
N ASN A 93 -0.94 6.08 -18.53
CA ASN A 93 -1.62 6.46 -19.77
C ASN A 93 -0.87 5.91 -21.00
N PRO A 94 -1.52 5.79 -22.16
CA PRO A 94 -0.84 5.40 -23.40
C PRO A 94 0.39 6.28 -23.68
N HIS A 95 1.50 5.64 -24.08
CA HIS A 95 2.80 6.29 -24.37
C HIS A 95 3.47 7.00 -23.19
N VAL A 96 3.04 6.69 -21.97
CA VAL A 96 3.68 7.06 -20.71
C VAL A 96 4.30 5.83 -20.07
N VAL A 97 5.53 5.96 -19.57
CA VAL A 97 6.33 4.87 -18.99
C VAL A 97 6.98 5.28 -17.66
N GLY A 98 7.64 4.32 -17.03
CA GLY A 98 8.24 4.46 -15.70
C GLY A 98 7.32 3.92 -14.60
N THR A 99 7.91 3.50 -13.47
CA THR A 99 7.15 2.97 -12.32
C THR A 99 6.11 3.97 -11.83
N ASN A 100 6.44 5.26 -11.88
CA ASN A 100 5.58 6.36 -11.43
C ASN A 100 4.77 7.00 -12.55
N CYS A 101 4.88 6.52 -13.79
CA CYS A 101 4.25 7.13 -14.98
C CYS A 101 4.69 8.58 -15.23
N ASP A 102 5.98 8.88 -15.09
CA ASP A 102 6.54 10.23 -15.14
C ASP A 102 7.38 10.52 -16.39
N GLN A 103 7.49 9.55 -17.31
CA GLN A 103 8.28 9.66 -18.54
C GLN A 103 7.46 9.38 -19.81
N CYS A 104 7.73 10.09 -20.90
CA CYS A 104 7.23 9.70 -22.22
C CYS A 104 7.98 8.46 -22.73
N GLU A 105 7.27 7.56 -23.39
CA GLU A 105 7.88 6.52 -24.22
C GLU A 105 8.77 7.16 -25.32
N VAL A 106 9.82 6.46 -25.76
CA VAL A 106 10.69 6.92 -26.85
C VAL A 106 9.85 7.29 -28.08
N GLY A 107 10.11 8.46 -28.66
CA GLY A 107 9.36 8.99 -29.81
C GLY A 107 8.13 9.82 -29.44
N HIS A 108 7.80 9.93 -28.15
CA HIS A 108 6.70 10.75 -27.64
C HIS A 108 7.22 11.93 -26.80
N PHE A 109 6.40 12.97 -26.66
CA PHE A 109 6.70 14.20 -25.91
C PHE A 109 5.43 14.70 -25.21
N ASN A 110 5.55 15.67 -24.29
CA ASN A 110 4.39 16.26 -23.60
C ASN A 110 3.67 15.44 -22.51
N ILE A 111 4.41 14.70 -21.66
CA ILE A 111 3.85 14.12 -20.40
C ILE A 111 3.55 15.16 -19.29
N ARG A 112 4.30 16.26 -19.34
CA ARG A 112 3.79 17.66 -19.19
C ARG A 112 4.23 18.44 -20.41
N SER A 113 5.53 18.26 -20.69
CA SER A 113 6.42 18.63 -21.82
C SER A 113 7.83 18.05 -21.68
N GLY A 114 8.24 17.48 -20.53
CA GLY A 114 9.45 16.63 -20.42
C GLY A 114 10.63 17.27 -19.67
N HIS A 115 10.50 17.40 -18.33
CA HIS A 115 11.58 17.36 -17.33
C HIS A 115 10.97 17.74 -15.98
N ILE A 116 11.16 16.91 -14.96
CA ILE A 116 11.42 17.43 -13.62
C ILE A 116 12.92 17.20 -13.42
N GLN A 117 13.74 18.21 -13.77
CA GLN A 117 15.07 18.28 -13.18
C GLN A 117 14.90 18.82 -11.75
N PRO A 118 15.57 18.23 -10.75
CA PRO A 118 15.61 18.81 -9.42
C PRO A 118 16.45 20.10 -9.47
N SER A 119 15.90 21.17 -8.89
CA SER A 119 16.70 22.27 -8.34
C SER A 119 17.28 21.84 -7.00
#